data_AF-A0A9E3QTE8-F1
#
_entry.id   AF-A0A9E3QTE8-F1
#
_cell.length_a   1.000
_cell.length_b   1.000
_cell.length_c   1.000
_cell.angle_alpha   90.00
_cell.angle_beta   90.00
_cell.angle_gamma   90.00
#
_symmetry.space_group_name_H-M   'P 1'
#
loop_
_entity.id
_entity.type
_entity.pdbx_description
1 polymer ?
#
loop_
_entity_poly.entity_id
_entity_poly.type
_entity_poly.pdbx_seq_one_letter_code
_entity_poly.pdbx_strand_id
1 'polypeptide(L)'
;MNQRTAGWWVVALSLALACGPKTLKQRMAQSESIANEVDEILSKAETKMRELEPKDADELLEDARQELGKPNAELYPEWQMLADRLKRDQAAIPAVQEARRKRDLEEKAKRREDDLKGDVADCQQAFEALAGPKATSDDLERYQKRAKSLQSGLDEQPELEKEVPAWAEKVKGYRAMLAGQAGKLPAIAVRVEFAEGPVAREAQAREALDEVKATKDPAKKASKQEDVVKGYQGCVSEGKVVLGRHPGATLNPIQVGGRSVIPSAFVNDCERALTAAKATLKKLAKAATPPKKGKK
;
A
#
# COMPACT_ATOMS: atom_id res chain seq x y z
N MET A 1 -18.10 -3.28 -107.15
CA MET A 1 -19.45 -3.10 -107.72
C MET A 1 -20.46 -3.75 -106.78
N ASN A 2 -21.64 -3.12 -106.64
CA ASN A 2 -22.85 -3.50 -105.88
C ASN A 2 -22.80 -3.24 -104.37
N GLN A 3 -23.30 -2.13 -103.82
CA GLN A 3 -24.67 -1.55 -103.71
C GLN A 3 -25.59 -2.18 -102.64
N ARG A 4 -25.93 -1.33 -101.64
CA ARG A 4 -27.25 -1.11 -100.96
C ARG A 4 -27.77 -2.28 -100.09
N THR A 5 -28.29 -2.13 -98.87
CA THR A 5 -29.28 -1.20 -98.27
C THR A 5 -29.17 -1.29 -96.72
N ALA A 6 -29.13 -0.19 -95.97
CA ALA A 6 -30.25 0.41 -95.22
C ALA A 6 -31.01 -0.52 -94.23
N GLY A 7 -31.00 -0.15 -92.94
CA GLY A 7 -32.15 -0.33 -92.03
C GLY A 7 -32.00 -1.33 -90.87
N TRP A 8 -31.61 -0.83 -89.68
CA TRP A 8 -32.39 -0.98 -88.42
C TRP A 8 -31.63 -0.37 -87.23
N TRP A 9 -31.86 0.92 -87.01
CA TRP A 9 -31.81 1.53 -85.69
C TRP A 9 -33.21 1.38 -85.06
N VAL A 10 -33.25 1.29 -83.73
CA VAL A 10 -34.44 1.46 -82.86
C VAL A 10 -35.34 0.23 -82.68
N VAL A 11 -35.07 -0.61 -81.68
CA VAL A 11 -36.04 -1.07 -80.64
C VAL A 11 -35.24 -1.63 -79.46
N ALA A 12 -35.10 -0.85 -78.37
CA ALA A 12 -34.97 -1.33 -76.98
C ALA A 12 -34.79 -0.13 -76.02
N LEU A 13 -35.74 0.81 -76.04
CA LEU A 13 -35.83 1.92 -75.09
C LEU A 13 -37.26 1.97 -74.54
N SER A 14 -37.68 0.94 -73.79
CA SER A 14 -39.05 0.85 -73.26
C SER A 14 -39.18 0.11 -71.93
N LEU A 15 -38.12 0.12 -71.09
CA LEU A 15 -38.17 -0.39 -69.70
C LEU A 15 -37.89 0.66 -68.62
N ALA A 16 -37.84 1.96 -68.96
CA ALA A 16 -37.50 3.04 -68.03
C ALA A 16 -38.70 3.85 -67.50
N LEU A 17 -39.91 3.27 -67.40
CA LEU A 17 -41.12 4.00 -66.97
C LEU A 17 -41.98 3.22 -65.95
N ALA A 18 -41.36 2.61 -64.93
CA ALA A 18 -42.08 2.05 -63.78
C ALA A 18 -41.69 2.68 -62.42
N CYS A 19 -40.97 3.80 -62.40
CA CYS A 19 -40.68 4.57 -61.18
C CYS A 19 -41.16 6.02 -61.33
N GLY A 20 -42.47 6.25 -61.28
CA GLY A 20 -43.02 7.59 -61.08
C GLY A 20 -42.61 8.15 -59.71
N PRO A 21 -42.51 9.49 -59.53
CA PRO A 21 -42.16 10.09 -58.25
C PRO A 21 -43.14 9.65 -57.17
N LYS A 22 -42.62 9.20 -56.01
CA LYS A 22 -43.44 8.80 -54.85
C LYS A 22 -44.42 9.91 -54.48
N THR A 23 -45.65 9.54 -54.14
CA THR A 23 -46.68 10.51 -53.73
C THR A 23 -46.31 11.16 -52.39
N LEU A 24 -46.78 12.40 -52.13
CA LEU A 24 -46.51 13.10 -50.88
C LEU A 24 -46.88 12.26 -49.64
N LYS A 25 -47.99 11.52 -49.71
CA LYS A 25 -48.44 10.60 -48.65
C LYS A 25 -47.43 9.49 -48.36
N GLN A 26 -46.82 8.90 -49.41
CA GLN A 26 -45.78 7.88 -49.25
C GLN A 26 -44.48 8.47 -48.67
N ARG A 27 -44.14 9.70 -49.06
CA ARG A 27 -42.96 10.41 -48.54
C ARG A 27 -43.13 10.77 -47.06
N MET A 28 -44.34 11.16 -46.62
CA MET A 28 -44.65 11.42 -45.22
C MET A 28 -44.67 10.15 -44.35
N ALA A 29 -45.25 9.06 -44.85
CA ALA A 29 -45.18 7.78 -44.13
C ALA A 29 -43.72 7.30 -43.97
N GLN A 30 -42.89 7.52 -44.99
CA GLN A 30 -41.47 7.22 -44.92
C GLN A 30 -40.74 8.15 -43.92
N SER A 31 -41.07 9.45 -43.88
CA SER A 31 -40.45 10.38 -42.93
C SER A 31 -40.80 10.06 -41.48
N GLU A 32 -42.04 9.63 -41.21
CA GLU A 32 -42.47 9.17 -39.89
C GLU A 32 -41.73 7.90 -39.46
N SER A 33 -41.55 6.93 -40.37
CA SER A 33 -40.74 5.73 -40.09
C SER A 33 -39.29 6.07 -39.74
N ILE A 34 -38.66 6.98 -40.48
CA ILE A 34 -37.29 7.44 -40.21
C ILE A 34 -37.24 8.13 -38.84
N ALA A 35 -38.22 9.01 -38.54
CA ALA A 35 -38.28 9.71 -37.28
C ALA A 35 -38.39 8.77 -36.07
N ASN A 36 -39.23 7.72 -36.16
CA ASN A 36 -39.37 6.70 -35.12
C ASN A 36 -38.06 5.90 -34.92
N GLU A 37 -37.37 5.55 -36.01
CA GLU A 37 -36.10 4.83 -35.96
C GLU A 37 -35.01 5.71 -35.32
N VAL A 38 -34.91 6.98 -35.71
CA VAL A 38 -34.00 7.95 -35.10
C VAL A 38 -34.29 8.14 -33.61
N ASP A 39 -35.55 8.29 -33.22
CA ASP A 39 -35.94 8.46 -31.81
C ASP A 39 -35.55 7.24 -30.96
N GLU A 40 -35.72 6.03 -31.50
CA GLU A 40 -35.28 4.79 -30.85
C GLU A 40 -33.75 4.75 -30.68
N ILE A 41 -32.99 5.07 -31.73
CA ILE A 41 -31.53 5.07 -31.69
C ILE A 41 -31.01 6.12 -30.69
N LEU A 42 -31.55 7.35 -30.72
CA LEU A 42 -31.19 8.41 -29.77
C LEU A 42 -31.49 8.02 -28.33
N SER A 43 -32.62 7.34 -28.09
CA SER A 43 -32.98 6.84 -26.75
C SER A 43 -32.04 5.74 -26.25
N LYS A 44 -31.56 4.88 -27.17
CA LYS A 44 -30.50 3.89 -26.86
C LYS A 44 -29.16 4.58 -26.58
N ALA A 45 -28.78 5.58 -27.37
CA ALA A 45 -27.55 6.35 -27.17
C ALA A 45 -27.54 7.04 -25.80
N GLU A 46 -28.63 7.73 -25.43
CA GLU A 46 -28.78 8.34 -24.10
C GLU A 46 -28.68 7.31 -22.97
N THR A 47 -29.19 6.10 -23.19
CA THR A 47 -29.05 4.99 -22.23
C THR A 47 -27.58 4.59 -22.07
N LYS A 48 -26.84 4.44 -23.17
CA LYS A 48 -25.40 4.17 -23.14
C LYS A 48 -24.59 5.30 -22.51
N MET A 49 -24.97 6.55 -22.74
CA MET A 49 -24.38 7.71 -22.06
C MET A 49 -24.61 7.65 -20.53
N ARG A 50 -25.82 7.27 -20.08
CA ARG A 50 -26.14 7.07 -18.66
C ARG A 50 -25.35 5.91 -18.04
N GLU A 51 -25.10 4.84 -18.80
CA GLU A 51 -24.28 3.69 -18.41
C GLU A 51 -22.76 4.00 -18.42
N LEU A 52 -22.37 5.20 -18.91
CA LEU A 52 -21.00 5.63 -19.13
C LEU A 52 -20.26 4.73 -20.13
N GLU A 53 -20.92 4.42 -21.24
CA GLU A 53 -20.42 3.65 -22.38
C GLU A 53 -20.24 4.59 -23.58
N PRO A 54 -19.22 5.47 -23.58
CA PRO A 54 -19.10 6.54 -24.57
C PRO A 54 -18.86 6.06 -26.00
N LYS A 55 -18.26 4.88 -26.20
CA LYS A 55 -18.02 4.31 -27.54
C LYS A 55 -19.33 3.88 -28.18
N ASP A 56 -20.08 3.03 -27.47
CA ASP A 56 -21.38 2.52 -27.90
C ASP A 56 -22.39 3.67 -28.11
N ALA A 57 -22.34 4.70 -27.25
CA ALA A 57 -23.13 5.91 -27.44
C ALA A 57 -22.74 6.67 -28.71
N ASP A 58 -21.45 6.89 -28.96
CA ASP A 58 -20.95 7.62 -30.14
C ASP A 58 -21.30 6.88 -31.45
N GLU A 59 -21.19 5.56 -31.46
CA GLU A 59 -21.61 4.70 -32.58
C GLU A 59 -23.11 4.87 -32.87
N LEU A 60 -23.96 4.80 -31.84
CA LEU A 60 -25.41 5.01 -31.99
C LEU A 60 -25.75 6.44 -32.45
N LEU A 61 -25.02 7.46 -32.00
CA LEU A 61 -25.24 8.83 -32.45
C LEU A 61 -24.85 9.01 -33.92
N GLU A 62 -23.81 8.33 -34.40
CA GLU A 62 -23.45 8.33 -35.82
C GLU A 62 -24.50 7.58 -36.66
N ASP A 63 -25.07 6.48 -36.16
CA ASP A 63 -26.20 5.80 -36.81
C ASP A 63 -27.43 6.73 -36.92
N ALA A 64 -27.81 7.41 -35.82
CA ALA A 64 -28.90 8.38 -35.83
C ALA A 64 -28.66 9.54 -36.81
N ARG A 65 -27.40 9.98 -36.95
CA ARG A 65 -27.00 10.99 -37.93
C ARG A 65 -27.19 10.51 -39.38
N GLN A 66 -26.81 9.26 -39.66
CA GLN A 66 -26.99 8.66 -40.98
C GLN A 66 -28.48 8.51 -41.32
N GLU A 67 -29.29 8.09 -40.36
CA GLU A 67 -30.75 7.99 -40.50
C GLU A 67 -31.42 9.34 -40.77
N LEU A 68 -31.05 10.39 -40.02
CA LEU A 68 -31.53 11.77 -40.27
C LEU A 68 -31.08 12.33 -41.63
N GLY A 69 -29.99 11.79 -42.19
CA GLY A 69 -29.50 12.14 -43.54
C GLY A 69 -30.27 11.47 -44.68
N LYS A 70 -31.19 10.53 -44.40
CA LYS A 70 -31.96 9.84 -45.44
C LYS A 70 -32.95 10.78 -46.14
N PRO A 71 -33.25 10.57 -47.43
CA PRO A 71 -34.24 11.37 -48.15
C PRO A 71 -35.61 11.37 -47.46
N ASN A 72 -36.23 12.54 -47.37
CA ASN A 72 -37.53 12.81 -46.75
C ASN A 72 -37.54 12.88 -45.21
N ALA A 73 -36.43 12.67 -44.49
CA ALA A 73 -36.41 12.82 -43.03
C ALA A 73 -36.94 14.20 -42.58
N GLU A 74 -36.54 15.28 -43.28
CA GLU A 74 -36.95 16.67 -43.02
C GLU A 74 -38.45 16.94 -43.23
N LEU A 75 -39.20 16.05 -43.89
CA LEU A 75 -40.65 16.20 -44.05
C LEU A 75 -41.42 15.89 -42.76
N TYR A 76 -40.77 15.28 -41.76
CA TYR A 76 -41.38 15.01 -40.47
C TYR A 76 -41.50 16.30 -39.64
N PRO A 77 -42.67 16.62 -39.05
CA PRO A 77 -42.90 17.89 -38.35
C PRO A 77 -41.92 18.18 -37.20
N GLU A 78 -41.42 17.15 -36.49
CA GLU A 78 -40.50 17.31 -35.37
C GLU A 78 -39.04 17.00 -35.74
N TRP A 79 -38.70 16.97 -37.03
CA TRP A 79 -37.33 16.68 -37.49
C TRP A 79 -36.29 17.57 -36.80
N GLN A 80 -36.58 18.87 -36.63
CA GLN A 80 -35.69 19.80 -35.96
C GLN A 80 -35.42 19.41 -34.50
N MET A 81 -36.42 18.86 -33.81
CA MET A 81 -36.27 18.38 -32.43
C MET A 81 -35.30 17.20 -32.36
N LEU A 82 -35.39 16.26 -33.30
CA LEU A 82 -34.49 15.11 -33.40
C LEU A 82 -33.07 15.55 -33.77
N ALA A 83 -32.91 16.48 -34.71
CA ALA A 83 -31.62 17.05 -35.09
C ALA A 83 -30.94 17.80 -33.92
N ASP A 84 -31.72 18.58 -33.15
CA ASP A 84 -31.22 19.31 -31.98
C ASP A 84 -30.85 18.35 -30.84
N ARG A 85 -31.62 17.27 -30.64
CA ARG A 85 -31.31 16.19 -29.69
C ARG A 85 -29.99 15.49 -30.05
N LEU A 86 -29.85 15.03 -31.31
CA LEU A 86 -28.61 14.43 -31.80
C LEU A 86 -27.40 15.34 -31.55
N LYS A 87 -27.50 16.61 -31.93
CA LYS A 87 -26.42 17.58 -31.75
C LYS A 87 -26.05 17.78 -30.27
N ARG A 88 -27.05 17.85 -29.39
CA ARG A 88 -26.84 17.98 -27.94
C ARG A 88 -26.13 16.75 -27.38
N ASP A 89 -26.58 15.56 -27.75
CA ASP A 89 -26.04 14.31 -27.21
C ASP A 89 -24.62 14.05 -27.72
N GLN A 90 -24.34 14.36 -29.00
CA GLN A 90 -22.97 14.39 -29.56
C GLN A 90 -22.05 15.36 -28.81
N ALA A 91 -22.55 16.56 -28.50
CA ALA A 91 -21.78 17.54 -27.73
C ALA A 91 -21.50 17.09 -26.28
N ALA A 92 -22.28 16.16 -25.74
CA ALA A 92 -22.13 15.63 -24.40
C ALA A 92 -21.18 14.42 -24.31
N ILE A 93 -20.80 13.78 -25.43
CA ILE A 93 -19.88 12.62 -25.44
C ILE A 93 -18.56 12.88 -24.70
N PRO A 94 -17.85 14.04 -24.86
CA PRO A 94 -16.64 14.31 -24.10
C PRO A 94 -16.86 14.31 -22.57
N ALA A 95 -18.01 14.78 -22.11
CA ALA A 95 -18.36 14.76 -20.69
C ALA A 95 -18.62 13.33 -20.19
N VAL A 96 -19.26 12.48 -21.00
CA VAL A 96 -19.46 11.05 -20.70
C VAL A 96 -18.12 10.31 -20.62
N GLN A 97 -17.18 10.61 -21.52
CA GLN A 97 -15.83 10.04 -21.49
C GLN A 97 -15.07 10.42 -20.21
N GLU A 98 -15.12 11.69 -19.81
CA GLU A 98 -14.48 12.14 -18.58
C GLU A 98 -15.15 11.55 -17.33
N ALA A 99 -16.48 11.44 -17.31
CA ALA A 99 -17.21 10.78 -16.23
C ALA A 99 -16.85 9.28 -16.12
N ARG A 100 -16.75 8.58 -17.25
CA ARG A 100 -16.27 7.19 -17.32
C ARG A 100 -14.84 7.07 -16.76
N ARG A 101 -13.93 7.92 -17.22
CA ARG A 101 -12.53 7.95 -16.74
C ARG A 101 -12.45 8.14 -15.23
N LYS A 102 -13.23 9.08 -14.66
CA LYS A 102 -13.27 9.31 -13.21
C LYS A 102 -13.76 8.09 -12.45
N ARG A 103 -14.87 7.48 -12.90
CA ARG A 103 -15.40 6.25 -12.29
C ARG A 103 -14.36 5.13 -12.30
N ASP A 104 -13.68 4.93 -13.43
CA ASP A 104 -12.68 3.87 -13.57
C ASP A 104 -11.45 4.13 -12.67
N LEU A 105 -11.04 5.40 -12.50
CA LEU A 105 -10.00 5.79 -11.53
C LEU A 105 -10.42 5.56 -10.08
N GLU A 106 -11.66 5.91 -9.71
CA GLU A 106 -12.21 5.67 -8.38
C GLU A 106 -12.29 4.17 -8.06
N GLU A 107 -12.70 3.35 -9.03
CA GLU A 107 -12.70 1.90 -8.87
C GLU A 107 -11.28 1.34 -8.70
N LYS A 108 -10.32 1.83 -9.50
CA LYS A 108 -8.91 1.46 -9.37
C LYS A 108 -8.36 1.84 -7.99
N ALA A 109 -8.69 3.03 -7.48
CA ALA A 109 -8.32 3.47 -6.15
C ALA A 109 -8.93 2.59 -5.04
N LYS A 110 -10.20 2.19 -5.19
CA LYS A 110 -10.85 1.29 -4.24
C LYS A 110 -10.19 -0.09 -4.22
N ARG A 111 -9.90 -0.67 -5.38
CA ARG A 111 -9.18 -1.95 -5.47
C ARG A 111 -7.81 -1.84 -4.81
N ARG A 112 -7.10 -0.72 -5.04
CA ARG A 112 -5.80 -0.49 -4.42
C ARG A 112 -5.88 -0.36 -2.90
N GLU A 113 -6.93 0.26 -2.38
CA GLU A 113 -7.19 0.30 -0.96
C GLU A 113 -7.38 -1.11 -0.37
N ASP A 114 -8.18 -1.95 -1.04
CA ASP A 114 -8.41 -3.33 -0.60
C ASP A 114 -7.11 -4.14 -0.61
N ASP A 115 -6.26 -3.97 -1.61
CA ASP A 115 -4.94 -4.61 -1.70
C ASP A 115 -4.02 -4.19 -0.54
N LEU A 116 -3.98 -2.90 -0.18
CA LEU A 116 -3.13 -2.39 0.90
C LEU A 116 -3.68 -2.64 2.30
N LYS A 117 -4.96 -2.98 2.44
CA LYS A 117 -5.60 -3.15 3.75
C LYS A 117 -4.88 -4.18 4.63
N GLY A 118 -4.42 -5.28 4.03
CA GLY A 118 -3.63 -6.30 4.71
C GLY A 118 -2.28 -5.76 5.17
N ASP A 119 -1.56 -5.05 4.30
CA ASP A 119 -0.26 -4.46 4.61
C ASP A 119 -0.33 -3.39 5.70
N VAL A 120 -1.38 -2.56 5.70
CA VAL A 120 -1.64 -1.58 6.75
C VAL A 120 -1.85 -2.27 8.09
N ALA A 121 -2.70 -3.30 8.13
CA ALA A 121 -2.98 -4.06 9.35
C ALA A 121 -1.72 -4.79 9.87
N ASP A 122 -0.99 -5.47 9.00
CA ASP A 122 0.27 -6.16 9.32
C ASP A 122 1.31 -5.18 9.87
N CYS A 123 1.43 -4.00 9.27
CA CYS A 123 2.37 -2.96 9.71
C CYS A 123 1.98 -2.40 11.09
N GLN A 124 0.69 -2.13 11.32
CA GLN A 124 0.18 -1.68 12.62
C GLN A 124 0.40 -2.73 13.71
N GLN A 125 0.03 -3.98 13.44
CA GLN A 125 0.23 -5.08 14.38
C GLN A 125 1.71 -5.30 14.72
N ALA A 126 2.59 -5.23 13.71
CA ALA A 126 4.03 -5.33 13.93
C ALA A 126 4.54 -4.17 14.80
N PHE A 127 4.01 -2.95 14.62
CA PHE A 127 4.37 -1.81 15.46
C PHE A 127 3.85 -1.95 16.90
N GLU A 128 2.64 -2.45 17.09
CA GLU A 128 2.07 -2.70 18.43
C GLU A 128 2.86 -3.74 19.21
N ALA A 129 3.37 -4.78 18.54
CA ALA A 129 4.27 -5.76 19.16
C ALA A 129 5.53 -5.10 19.74
N LEU A 130 6.02 -4.03 19.12
CA LEU A 130 7.15 -3.23 19.61
C LEU A 130 6.85 -2.40 20.85
N ALA A 131 5.59 -2.20 21.23
CA ALA A 131 5.25 -1.52 22.48
C ALA A 131 5.46 -2.44 23.70
N GLY A 132 5.48 -3.76 23.49
CA GLY A 132 5.58 -4.74 24.57
C GLY A 132 6.93 -4.73 25.30
N PRO A 133 6.98 -5.06 26.60
CA PRO A 133 8.21 -5.12 27.38
C PRO A 133 9.18 -6.23 26.93
N LYS A 134 8.70 -7.15 26.09
CA LYS A 134 9.45 -8.30 25.55
C LYS A 134 9.81 -8.15 24.06
N ALA A 135 9.65 -6.96 23.49
CA ALA A 135 10.04 -6.71 22.10
C ALA A 135 11.52 -7.03 21.88
N THR A 136 11.82 -7.58 20.72
CA THR A 136 13.15 -8.06 20.32
C THR A 136 13.70 -7.34 19.10
N SER A 137 14.97 -7.57 18.78
CA SER A 137 15.59 -7.06 17.54
C SER A 137 14.92 -7.63 16.29
N ASP A 138 14.48 -8.90 16.34
CA ASP A 138 13.70 -9.54 15.28
C ASP A 138 12.34 -8.84 15.05
N ASP A 139 11.69 -8.40 16.13
CA ASP A 139 10.43 -7.65 16.02
C ASP A 139 10.66 -6.28 15.35
N LEU A 140 11.77 -5.61 15.65
CA LEU A 140 12.15 -4.34 15.01
C LEU A 140 12.39 -4.52 13.52
N GLU A 141 13.14 -5.55 13.13
CA GLU A 141 13.39 -5.86 11.72
C GLU A 141 12.08 -6.20 11.00
N ARG A 142 11.23 -7.01 11.62
CA ARG A 142 9.90 -7.37 11.08
C ARG A 142 9.07 -6.13 10.81
N TYR A 143 8.96 -5.21 11.78
CA TYR A 143 8.25 -3.96 11.59
C TYR A 143 8.88 -3.13 10.45
N GLN A 144 10.20 -2.95 10.44
CA GLN A 144 10.88 -2.17 9.39
C GLN A 144 10.64 -2.73 8.00
N LYS A 145 10.61 -4.06 7.84
CA LYS A 145 10.28 -4.72 6.58
C LYS A 145 8.84 -4.44 6.16
N ARG A 146 7.87 -4.52 7.07
CA ARG A 146 6.46 -4.22 6.80
C ARG A 146 6.24 -2.75 6.47
N ALA A 147 6.85 -1.83 7.21
CA ALA A 147 6.80 -0.40 6.95
C ALA A 147 7.36 -0.05 5.56
N LYS A 148 8.48 -0.66 5.15
CA LYS A 148 9.04 -0.49 3.79
C LYS A 148 8.13 -1.07 2.70
N SER A 149 7.55 -2.24 2.94
CA SER A 149 6.58 -2.85 2.01
C SER A 149 5.38 -1.94 1.80
N LEU A 150 4.77 -1.47 2.89
CA LEU A 150 3.64 -0.55 2.83
C LEU A 150 4.01 0.76 2.14
N GLN A 151 5.17 1.36 2.47
CA GLN A 151 5.64 2.57 1.81
C GLN A 151 5.80 2.37 0.29
N SER A 152 6.41 1.25 -0.13
CA SER A 152 6.56 0.92 -1.55
C SER A 152 5.19 0.77 -2.21
N GLY A 153 4.24 0.10 -1.54
CA GLY A 153 2.88 -0.05 -2.03
C GLY A 153 2.13 1.29 -2.15
N LEU A 154 2.38 2.26 -1.27
CA LEU A 154 1.80 3.60 -1.38
C LEU A 154 2.37 4.39 -2.57
N ASP A 155 3.62 4.12 -2.95
CA ASP A 155 4.33 4.88 -3.99
C ASP A 155 4.15 4.29 -5.41
N GLU A 156 3.48 3.14 -5.56
CA GLU A 156 3.29 2.44 -6.85
C GLU A 156 2.35 3.15 -7.84
N GLN A 157 1.41 3.99 -7.39
CA GLN A 157 0.39 4.61 -8.26
C GLN A 157 0.20 6.11 -7.98
N PRO A 158 1.20 6.95 -8.30
CA PRO A 158 1.13 8.39 -8.05
C PRO A 158 0.02 9.08 -8.85
N GLU A 159 -0.44 8.50 -9.96
CA GLU A 159 -1.55 9.05 -10.74
C GLU A 159 -2.87 9.04 -9.96
N LEU A 160 -3.11 8.02 -9.13
CA LEU A 160 -4.31 7.97 -8.29
C LEU A 160 -4.27 9.05 -7.21
N GLU A 161 -3.11 9.31 -6.63
CA GLU A 161 -2.93 10.37 -5.62
C GLU A 161 -3.17 11.76 -6.24
N LYS A 162 -2.85 11.95 -7.51
CA LYS A 162 -3.08 13.21 -8.21
C LYS A 162 -4.55 13.41 -8.60
N GLU A 163 -5.20 12.37 -9.12
CA GLU A 163 -6.49 12.49 -9.81
C GLU A 163 -7.69 12.09 -8.93
N VAL A 164 -7.48 11.35 -7.83
CA VAL A 164 -8.54 10.88 -6.92
C VAL A 164 -8.34 11.47 -5.51
N PRO A 165 -8.99 12.59 -5.15
CA PRO A 165 -8.76 13.29 -3.87
C PRO A 165 -8.98 12.42 -2.63
N ALA A 166 -9.97 11.53 -2.66
CA ALA A 166 -10.25 10.62 -1.55
C ALA A 166 -9.10 9.62 -1.32
N TRP A 167 -8.44 9.16 -2.39
CA TRP A 167 -7.26 8.31 -2.29
C TRP A 167 -6.06 9.08 -1.76
N ALA A 168 -5.86 10.32 -2.23
CA ALA A 168 -4.77 11.18 -1.78
C ALA A 168 -4.79 11.41 -0.26
N GLU A 169 -5.96 11.71 0.31
CA GLU A 169 -6.10 11.89 1.76
C GLU A 169 -5.84 10.59 2.54
N LYS A 170 -6.21 9.41 1.99
CA LYS A 170 -5.87 8.12 2.61
C LYS A 170 -4.37 7.87 2.61
N VAL A 171 -3.71 8.05 1.47
CA VAL A 171 -2.25 7.88 1.35
C VAL A 171 -1.51 8.81 2.31
N LYS A 172 -1.93 10.08 2.38
CA LYS A 172 -1.40 11.05 3.35
C LYS A 172 -1.57 10.58 4.79
N GLY A 173 -2.73 10.01 5.15
CA GLY A 173 -2.97 9.40 6.45
C GLY A 173 -2.02 8.24 6.75
N TYR A 174 -1.81 7.32 5.80
CA TYR A 174 -0.87 6.21 5.96
C TYR A 174 0.58 6.67 6.08
N ARG A 175 1.01 7.65 5.28
CA ARG A 175 2.35 8.24 5.39
C ARG A 175 2.55 8.95 6.74
N ALA A 176 1.54 9.66 7.23
CA ALA A 176 1.58 10.29 8.56
C ALA A 176 1.67 9.25 9.68
N MET A 177 0.95 8.13 9.56
CA MET A 177 1.06 7.00 10.48
C MET A 177 2.49 6.44 10.49
N LEU A 178 3.04 6.12 9.31
CA LEU A 178 4.41 5.60 9.19
C LEU A 178 5.45 6.57 9.76
N ALA A 179 5.32 7.87 9.49
CA ALA A 179 6.21 8.89 10.05
C ALA A 179 6.11 8.98 11.58
N GLY A 180 4.88 8.95 12.12
CA GLY A 180 4.65 8.95 13.57
C GLY A 180 5.20 7.70 14.28
N GLN A 181 5.15 6.54 13.61
CA GLN A 181 5.76 5.31 14.09
C GLN A 181 7.29 5.37 13.99
N ALA A 182 7.84 5.83 12.86
CA ALA A 182 9.27 6.00 12.65
C ALA A 182 9.91 6.91 13.70
N GLY A 183 9.24 8.00 14.11
CA GLY A 183 9.70 8.89 15.18
C GLY A 183 9.85 8.21 16.55
N LYS A 184 9.17 7.09 16.80
CA LYS A 184 9.24 6.32 18.06
C LYS A 184 10.31 5.22 18.03
N LEU A 185 10.75 4.80 16.84
CA LEU A 185 11.71 3.70 16.70
C LEU A 185 13.04 3.91 17.42
N PRO A 186 13.66 5.10 17.46
CA PRO A 186 14.93 5.25 18.16
C PRO A 186 14.83 4.88 19.64
N ALA A 187 13.78 5.32 20.33
CA ALA A 187 13.56 4.98 21.74
C ALA A 187 13.28 3.49 21.95
N ILE A 188 12.53 2.85 21.03
CA ILE A 188 12.26 1.41 21.08
C ILE A 188 13.55 0.62 20.81
N ALA A 189 14.36 1.03 19.83
CA ALA A 189 15.62 0.38 19.49
C ALA A 189 16.59 0.38 20.67
N VAL A 190 16.76 1.52 21.35
CA VAL A 190 17.55 1.62 22.59
C VAL A 190 17.05 0.61 23.63
N ARG A 191 15.74 0.58 23.85
CA ARG A 191 15.11 -0.28 24.86
C ARG A 191 15.34 -1.76 24.57
N VAL A 192 15.18 -2.18 23.32
CA VAL A 192 15.44 -3.55 22.85
C VAL A 192 16.91 -3.90 22.99
N GLU A 193 17.82 -3.06 22.47
CA GLU A 193 19.27 -3.29 22.52
C GLU A 193 19.75 -3.39 23.98
N PHE A 194 19.21 -2.57 24.87
CA PHE A 194 19.54 -2.61 26.30
C PHE A 194 18.97 -3.85 27.00
N ALA A 195 17.77 -4.31 26.60
CA ALA A 195 17.14 -5.51 27.13
C ALA A 195 17.90 -6.78 26.73
N GLU A 196 18.22 -6.91 25.44
CA GLU A 196 18.88 -8.09 24.86
C GLU A 196 20.38 -8.17 25.18
N GLY A 197 21.04 -7.03 25.41
CA GLY A 197 22.45 -7.00 25.79
C GLY A 197 22.63 -6.87 27.31
N PRO A 198 22.87 -5.65 27.84
CA PRO A 198 23.26 -5.43 29.23
C PRO A 198 22.38 -6.12 30.27
N VAL A 199 21.05 -6.04 30.11
CA VAL A 199 20.11 -6.61 31.08
C VAL A 199 20.12 -8.14 31.02
N ALA A 200 20.16 -8.73 29.83
CA ALA A 200 20.28 -10.19 29.69
C ALA A 200 21.59 -10.70 30.30
N ARG A 201 22.71 -9.97 30.11
CA ARG A 201 24.01 -10.31 30.73
C ARG A 201 24.00 -10.24 32.25
N GLU A 202 23.31 -9.25 32.80
CA GLU A 202 23.13 -9.11 34.25
C GLU A 202 22.30 -10.26 34.82
N ALA A 203 21.22 -10.64 34.14
CA ALA A 203 20.40 -11.79 34.52
C ALA A 203 21.20 -13.11 34.50
N GLN A 204 21.99 -13.35 33.44
CA GLN A 204 22.92 -14.49 33.35
C GLN A 204 23.94 -14.50 34.51
N ALA A 205 24.48 -13.33 34.86
CA ALA A 205 25.42 -13.20 35.99
C ALA A 205 24.77 -13.53 37.34
N ARG A 206 23.49 -13.16 37.53
CA ARG A 206 22.73 -13.49 38.73
C ARG A 206 22.43 -14.97 38.84
N GLU A 207 22.03 -15.60 37.74
CA GLU A 207 21.80 -17.05 37.69
C GLU A 207 23.08 -17.82 38.04
N ALA A 208 24.21 -17.46 37.40
CA ALA A 208 25.52 -18.03 37.72
C ALA A 208 25.90 -17.80 39.21
N LEU A 209 25.54 -16.66 39.79
CA LEU A 209 25.82 -16.37 41.20
C LEU A 209 25.02 -17.28 42.13
N ASP A 210 23.78 -17.60 41.79
CA ASP A 210 22.98 -18.55 42.58
C ASP A 210 23.55 -19.97 42.48
N GLU A 211 24.10 -20.35 41.33
CA GLU A 211 24.85 -21.61 41.20
C GLU A 211 26.14 -21.64 42.03
N VAL A 212 26.86 -20.51 42.13
CA VAL A 212 28.03 -20.38 43.01
C VAL A 212 27.63 -20.61 44.48
N LYS A 213 26.50 -20.04 44.90
CA LYS A 213 25.98 -20.23 46.27
C LYS A 213 25.61 -21.68 46.54
N ALA A 214 25.00 -22.37 45.56
CA ALA A 214 24.57 -23.76 45.68
C ALA A 214 25.73 -24.78 45.66
N THR A 215 26.84 -24.43 45.00
CA THR A 215 28.02 -25.29 44.92
C THR A 215 28.70 -25.37 46.30
N LYS A 216 29.23 -26.53 46.71
CA LYS A 216 29.98 -26.66 48.00
C LYS A 216 31.49 -26.66 47.81
N ASP A 217 31.96 -27.32 46.75
CA ASP A 217 33.37 -27.47 46.44
C ASP A 217 34.03 -26.12 46.09
N PRO A 218 35.11 -25.70 46.78
CA PRO A 218 35.76 -24.41 46.56
C PRO A 218 36.33 -24.22 45.15
N ALA A 219 36.86 -25.27 44.52
CA ALA A 219 37.42 -25.18 43.17
C ALA A 219 36.31 -25.01 42.12
N LYS A 220 35.22 -25.76 42.24
CA LYS A 220 34.02 -25.59 41.41
C LYS A 220 33.34 -24.24 41.64
N LYS A 221 33.29 -23.74 42.88
CA LYS A 221 32.83 -22.38 43.17
C LYS A 221 33.65 -21.32 42.44
N ALA A 222 34.98 -21.44 42.49
CA ALA A 222 35.87 -20.50 41.82
C ALA A 222 35.60 -20.49 40.31
N SER A 223 35.48 -21.67 39.69
CA SER A 223 35.15 -21.80 38.25
C SER A 223 33.80 -21.16 37.91
N LYS A 224 32.71 -21.45 38.64
CA LYS A 224 31.41 -20.80 38.40
C LYS A 224 31.43 -19.30 38.65
N GLN A 225 32.26 -18.83 39.59
CA GLN A 225 32.41 -17.40 39.86
C GLN A 225 33.08 -16.66 38.68
N GLU A 226 33.85 -17.34 37.82
CA GLU A 226 34.34 -16.76 36.58
C GLU A 226 33.20 -16.41 35.63
N ASP A 227 32.15 -17.22 35.58
CA ASP A 227 30.98 -16.94 34.73
C ASP A 227 30.17 -15.76 35.26
N VAL A 228 30.11 -15.57 36.58
CA VAL A 228 29.57 -14.33 37.18
C VAL A 228 30.39 -13.11 36.75
N VAL A 229 31.72 -13.20 36.76
CA VAL A 229 32.60 -12.10 36.29
C VAL A 229 32.38 -11.83 34.80
N LYS A 230 32.31 -12.87 33.97
CA LYS A 230 32.04 -12.73 32.52
C LYS A 230 30.69 -12.07 32.27
N GLY A 231 29.63 -12.50 32.96
CA GLY A 231 28.29 -11.91 32.85
C GLY A 231 28.28 -10.42 33.18
N TYR A 232 28.80 -10.02 34.34
CA TYR A 232 28.87 -8.59 34.68
C TYR A 232 29.83 -7.80 33.77
N GLN A 233 30.92 -8.40 33.29
CA GLN A 233 31.80 -7.75 32.32
C GLN A 233 31.10 -7.53 30.98
N GLY A 234 30.30 -8.50 30.52
CA GLY A 234 29.39 -8.36 29.39
C GLY A 234 28.40 -7.21 29.61
N CYS A 235 27.72 -7.18 30.76
CA CYS A 235 26.79 -6.11 31.10
C CYS A 235 27.42 -4.71 30.98
N VAL A 236 28.61 -4.52 31.55
CA VAL A 236 29.32 -3.23 31.50
C VAL A 236 29.75 -2.87 30.08
N SER A 237 30.39 -3.81 29.37
CA SER A 237 30.97 -3.54 28.06
C SER A 237 29.89 -3.27 27.02
N GLU A 238 28.89 -4.14 26.91
CA GLU A 238 27.74 -3.95 26.03
C GLU A 238 26.96 -2.69 26.42
N GLY A 239 26.80 -2.42 27.72
CA GLY A 239 26.08 -1.23 28.19
C GLY A 239 26.76 0.07 27.77
N LYS A 240 28.09 0.12 27.84
CA LYS A 240 28.87 1.26 27.33
C LYS A 240 28.76 1.40 25.82
N VAL A 241 28.69 0.29 25.07
CA VAL A 241 28.47 0.32 23.61
C VAL A 241 27.11 0.92 23.28
N VAL A 242 26.03 0.46 23.95
CA VAL A 242 24.68 1.00 23.74
C VAL A 242 24.63 2.49 24.09
N LEU A 243 25.19 2.89 25.24
CA LEU A 243 25.25 4.30 25.64
C LEU A 243 26.06 5.17 24.69
N GLY A 244 27.14 4.63 24.10
CA GLY A 244 27.94 5.32 23.10
C GLY A 244 27.21 5.53 21.78
N ARG A 245 26.39 4.56 21.35
CA ARG A 245 25.53 4.67 20.17
C ARG A 245 24.34 5.60 20.39
N HIS A 246 23.84 5.65 21.62
CA HIS A 246 22.62 6.37 22.00
C HIS A 246 22.88 7.32 23.18
N PRO A 247 23.66 8.40 22.99
CA PRO A 247 24.04 9.29 24.10
C PRO A 247 22.83 9.93 24.78
N GLY A 248 21.75 10.19 24.05
CA GLY A 248 20.48 10.69 24.59
C GLY A 248 19.77 9.72 25.55
N ALA A 249 20.12 8.44 25.56
CA ALA A 249 19.54 7.46 26.49
C ALA A 249 20.24 7.44 27.86
N THR A 250 21.39 8.09 28.02
CA THR A 250 22.24 7.98 29.21
C THR A 250 21.50 8.28 30.51
N LEU A 251 20.71 9.35 30.53
CA LEU A 251 19.98 9.82 31.71
C LEU A 251 18.46 9.62 31.61
N ASN A 252 17.97 9.20 30.43
CA ASN A 252 16.56 9.04 30.18
C ASN A 252 16.11 7.63 30.60
N PRO A 253 15.12 7.50 31.48
CA PRO A 253 14.62 6.19 31.88
C PRO A 253 14.04 5.42 30.68
N ILE A 254 14.36 4.14 30.58
CA ILE A 254 13.81 3.20 29.60
C ILE A 254 13.09 2.05 30.31
N GLN A 255 12.04 1.51 29.67
CA GLN A 255 11.26 0.41 30.22
C GLN A 255 11.81 -0.94 29.76
N VAL A 256 12.51 -1.66 30.63
CA VAL A 256 13.08 -2.98 30.31
C VAL A 256 12.48 -4.04 31.22
N GLY A 257 11.83 -5.05 30.64
CA GLY A 257 11.20 -6.13 31.41
C GLY A 257 10.14 -5.66 32.41
N GLY A 258 9.45 -4.55 32.11
CA GLY A 258 8.45 -3.94 32.99
C GLY A 258 9.02 -3.08 34.12
N ARG A 259 10.33 -2.80 34.11
CA ARG A 259 10.99 -1.90 35.06
C ARG A 259 11.53 -0.66 34.35
N SER A 260 11.36 0.48 34.99
CA SER A 260 12.03 1.72 34.59
C SER A 260 13.49 1.67 35.03
N VAL A 261 14.41 1.76 34.07
CA VAL A 261 15.86 1.68 34.29
C VAL A 261 16.51 2.92 33.69
N ILE A 262 17.38 3.59 34.45
CA ILE A 262 18.27 4.62 33.90
C ILE A 262 19.53 3.91 33.40
N PRO A 263 19.81 3.89 32.08
CA PRO A 263 20.88 3.09 31.50
C PRO A 263 22.26 3.32 32.13
N SER A 264 22.66 4.57 32.38
CA SER A 264 23.94 4.87 33.03
C SER A 264 24.04 4.34 34.47
N ALA A 265 22.98 4.51 35.26
CA ALA A 265 22.93 3.99 36.63
C ALA A 265 23.01 2.46 36.65
N PHE A 266 22.32 1.79 35.72
CA PHE A 266 22.38 0.34 35.57
C PHE A 266 23.78 -0.16 35.20
N VAL A 267 24.46 0.49 34.26
CA VAL A 267 25.84 0.14 33.91
C VAL A 267 26.77 0.33 35.11
N ASN A 268 26.60 1.41 35.88
CA ASN A 268 27.38 1.64 37.11
C ASN A 268 27.09 0.61 38.21
N ASP A 269 25.85 0.11 38.30
CA ASP A 269 25.50 -1.01 39.18
C ASP A 269 26.21 -2.30 38.75
N CYS A 270 26.22 -2.60 37.45
CA CYS A 270 27.00 -3.71 36.89
C CYS A 270 28.51 -3.57 37.14
N GLU A 271 29.09 -2.37 37.07
CA GLU A 271 30.51 -2.14 37.38
C GLU A 271 30.85 -2.40 38.85
N ARG A 272 29.97 -1.97 39.77
CA ARG A 272 30.11 -2.25 41.20
C ARG A 272 30.01 -3.75 41.47
N ALA A 273 29.03 -4.42 40.86
CA ALA A 273 28.86 -5.86 40.97
C ALA A 273 30.04 -6.64 40.37
N LEU A 274 30.58 -6.20 39.23
CA LEU A 274 31.78 -6.76 38.61
C LEU A 274 32.99 -6.68 39.54
N THR A 275 33.19 -5.52 40.17
CA THR A 275 34.29 -5.30 41.12
C THR A 275 34.18 -6.25 42.31
N ALA A 276 32.98 -6.38 42.88
CA ALA A 276 32.70 -7.32 43.96
C ALA A 276 32.90 -8.78 43.52
N ALA A 277 32.43 -9.17 42.34
CA ALA A 277 32.59 -10.52 41.78
C ALA A 277 34.06 -10.90 41.59
N LYS A 278 34.89 -9.98 41.07
CA LYS A 278 36.35 -10.18 40.92
C LYS A 278 37.04 -10.34 42.27
N ALA A 279 36.65 -9.56 43.28
CA ALA A 279 37.19 -9.70 44.63
C ALA A 279 36.83 -11.07 45.25
N THR A 280 35.60 -11.54 45.05
CA THR A 280 35.14 -12.87 45.49
C THR A 280 35.88 -13.99 44.78
N LEU A 281 36.07 -13.90 43.46
CA LEU A 281 36.84 -14.86 42.68
C LEU A 281 38.27 -14.99 43.23
N LYS A 282 38.94 -13.87 43.51
CA LYS A 282 40.29 -13.87 44.11
C LYS A 282 40.34 -14.56 45.47
N LYS A 283 39.29 -14.45 46.29
CA LYS A 283 39.18 -15.15 47.59
C LYS A 283 38.96 -16.65 47.39
N LEU A 284 38.06 -17.04 46.48
CA LEU A 284 37.78 -18.44 46.17
C LEU A 284 38.99 -19.16 45.57
N ALA A 285 39.71 -18.51 44.64
CA ALA A 285 40.93 -19.06 44.04
C ALA A 285 42.00 -19.35 45.11
N LYS A 286 42.18 -18.44 46.08
CA LYS A 286 43.10 -18.67 47.22
C LYS A 286 42.67 -19.86 48.07
N ALA A 287 41.37 -20.00 48.34
CA ALA A 287 40.82 -21.11 49.12
C ALA A 287 40.88 -22.47 48.39
N ALA A 288 40.91 -22.46 47.05
CA ALA A 288 41.03 -23.65 46.22
C ALA A 288 42.48 -24.20 46.15
N THR A 289 43.49 -23.36 46.39
CA THR A 289 44.88 -23.81 46.55
C THR A 289 45.12 -24.41 47.93
N PRO A 290 45.53 -25.69 48.06
CA PRO A 290 45.86 -26.27 49.36
C PRO A 290 47.05 -25.52 50.00
N PRO A 291 47.07 -25.34 51.33
CA PRO A 291 48.21 -24.70 51.99
C PRO A 291 49.47 -25.49 51.67
N LYS A 292 50.51 -24.80 51.17
CA LYS A 292 51.86 -25.39 51.06
C LYS A 292 52.21 -25.89 52.45
N LYS A 293 52.20 -27.20 52.66
CA LYS A 293 52.74 -27.83 53.87
C LYS A 293 54.18 -27.34 53.97
N GLY A 294 54.45 -26.45 54.93
CA GLY A 294 55.81 -26.08 55.28
C GLY A 294 56.55 -27.37 55.60
N LYS A 295 57.58 -27.68 54.81
CA LYS A 295 58.62 -28.63 55.24
C LYS A 295 59.19 -28.02 56.52
N LYS A 296 58.82 -28.61 57.67
CA LYS A 296 59.60 -28.50 58.90
C LYS A 296 60.92 -29.21 58.68
#